data_AF-A0A356NSE6-F1
#
_entry.id   AF-A0A356NSE6-F1
#
_cell.length_a   1.000
_cell.length_b   1.000
_cell.length_c   1.000
_cell.angle_alpha   90.00
_cell.angle_beta   90.00
_cell.angle_gamma   90.00
#
_symmetry.space_group_name_H-M   'P 1'
#
loop_
_entity.id
_entity.type
_entity.pdbx_description
1 polymer ?
#
loop_
_entity_poly.entity_id
_entity_poly.type
_entity_poly.pdbx_seq_one_letter_code
_entity_poly.pdbx_strand_id
1 'polypeptide(L)'
;GLIKGTCRAFDPSAGLTVPHMGWNRLSAVGEAPHPLLSGVDLGAHVYFVHSYAAPVSEDTVASCSYGMDFTALVARGNFLGAQFHPERSGPVGARILGNFLALPQGSDDRLKERLTG
;
A
#
# COMPACT_ATOMS: atom_id res chain seq x y z
N GLY A 1 -12.53 -10.94 2.67
CA GLY A 1 -12.13 -9.62 3.21
C GLY A 1 -12.42 -8.53 2.19
N LEU A 2 -12.11 -7.27 2.53
CA LEU A 2 -12.36 -6.11 1.67
C LEU A 2 -11.50 -6.09 0.40
N ILE A 3 -10.28 -6.62 0.48
CA ILE A 3 -9.35 -6.82 -0.63
C ILE A 3 -9.20 -8.34 -0.87
N LYS A 4 -9.14 -8.75 -2.14
CA LYS A 4 -8.92 -10.16 -2.49
C LYS A 4 -7.46 -10.55 -2.26
N GLY A 5 -7.26 -11.74 -1.69
CA GLY A 5 -5.94 -12.28 -1.40
C GLY A 5 -5.83 -12.75 0.05
N THR A 6 -4.81 -13.57 0.30
CA THR A 6 -4.48 -14.07 1.65
C THR A 6 -3.03 -13.72 1.94
N CYS A 7 -2.79 -13.06 3.06
CA CYS A 7 -1.42 -12.77 3.48
C CYS A 7 -0.66 -14.08 3.72
N ARG A 8 0.57 -14.15 3.23
CA ARG A 8 1.46 -15.32 3.39
C ARG A 8 2.70 -14.92 4.15
N ALA A 9 3.21 -15.83 4.96
CA ALA A 9 4.50 -15.65 5.61
C ALA A 9 5.62 -15.67 4.55
N PHE A 10 6.67 -14.87 4.75
CA PHE A 10 7.91 -15.08 4.02
C PHE A 10 8.54 -16.40 4.43
N ASP A 11 9.14 -17.10 3.47
CA ASP A 11 9.82 -18.38 3.70
C ASP A 11 11.27 -18.15 4.15
N PRO A 12 11.63 -18.41 5.42
CA PRO A 12 13.00 -18.23 5.90
C PRO A 12 13.97 -19.23 5.25
N SER A 13 13.49 -20.36 4.74
CA SER A 13 14.33 -21.37 4.09
C SER A 13 14.91 -20.90 2.75
N ALA A 14 14.35 -19.83 2.17
CA ALA A 14 14.88 -19.14 0.99
C ALA A 14 16.11 -18.24 1.27
N GLY A 15 16.70 -18.32 2.47
CA GLY A 15 17.85 -17.49 2.86
C GLY A 15 17.48 -16.04 3.22
N LEU A 16 16.20 -15.77 3.46
CA LEU A 16 15.68 -14.46 3.83
C LEU A 16 15.71 -14.27 5.35
N THR A 17 16.07 -13.08 5.81
CA THR A 17 15.87 -12.71 7.22
C THR A 17 14.40 -12.39 7.45
N VAL A 18 13.74 -13.03 8.42
CA VAL A 18 12.32 -12.79 8.74
C VAL A 18 12.21 -12.32 10.19
N PRO A 19 11.54 -11.20 10.50
CA PRO A 19 10.72 -10.37 9.60
C PRO A 19 11.52 -9.64 8.53
N HIS A 20 10.88 -9.33 7.41
CA HIS A 20 11.37 -8.30 6.49
C HIS A 20 11.38 -6.97 7.26
N MET A 21 12.57 -6.47 7.56
CA MET A 21 12.76 -5.28 8.37
C MET A 21 13.79 -4.36 7.74
N GLY A 22 13.40 -3.11 7.51
CA GLY A 22 14.28 -2.09 6.95
C GLY A 22 13.66 -1.34 5.78
N TRP A 23 14.52 -0.61 5.07
CA TRP A 23 14.15 0.16 3.91
C TRP A 23 14.09 -0.74 2.67
N ASN A 24 12.97 -0.71 1.94
CA ASN A 24 12.83 -1.43 0.68
C ASN A 24 12.23 -0.53 -0.40
N ARG A 25 12.58 -0.80 -1.65
CA ARG A 25 12.25 0.02 -2.81
C ARG A 25 10.82 -0.27 -3.25
N LEU A 26 10.04 0.79 -3.44
CA LEU A 26 8.77 0.69 -4.16
C LEU A 26 9.04 0.25 -5.62
N SER A 27 7.99 -0.25 -6.26
CA SER A 27 7.96 -0.61 -7.67
C SER A 27 6.61 -0.21 -8.25
N ALA A 28 6.64 0.23 -9.51
CA ALA A 28 5.45 0.59 -10.26
C ALA A 28 4.56 -0.63 -10.50
N VAL A 29 3.25 -0.43 -10.42
CA VAL A 29 2.24 -1.41 -10.85
C VAL A 29 1.30 -0.72 -11.83
N GLY A 30 1.15 -1.29 -13.03
CA GLY A 30 0.35 -0.69 -14.10
C GLY A 30 0.99 0.54 -14.77
N GLU A 31 0.22 1.21 -15.62
CA GLU A 31 0.71 2.33 -16.46
C GLU A 31 0.42 3.71 -15.86
N ALA A 32 -0.60 3.85 -15.01
CA ALA A 32 -1.03 5.13 -14.43
C ALA A 32 -0.86 5.15 -12.90
N PRO A 33 -0.06 6.07 -12.33
CA PRO A 33 0.14 6.14 -10.88
C PRO A 33 -1.10 6.70 -10.17
N HIS A 34 -1.57 5.99 -9.14
CA HIS A 34 -2.67 6.43 -8.28
C HIS A 34 -2.33 7.78 -7.57
N PRO A 35 -3.31 8.66 -7.27
CA PRO A 35 -3.05 9.95 -6.63
C PRO A 35 -2.30 9.89 -5.29
N LEU A 36 -2.37 8.77 -4.56
CA LEU A 36 -1.55 8.52 -3.37
C LEU A 36 -0.05 8.61 -3.62
N LEU A 37 0.39 8.35 -4.85
CA LEU A 37 1.79 8.41 -5.28
C LEU A 37 2.13 9.73 -5.98
N SER A 38 1.24 10.74 -5.96
CA SER A 38 1.52 12.04 -6.57
C SER A 38 2.80 12.66 -6.00
N GLY A 39 3.79 12.88 -6.86
CA GLY A 39 5.10 13.40 -6.46
C GLY A 39 5.97 12.42 -5.66
N VAL A 40 5.66 11.12 -5.71
CA VAL A 40 6.49 10.03 -5.15
C VAL A 40 7.23 9.35 -6.29
N ASP A 41 8.55 9.25 -6.16
CA ASP A 41 9.37 8.43 -7.07
C ASP A 41 9.11 6.95 -6.77
N LEU A 42 8.74 6.17 -7.80
CA LEU A 42 8.54 4.73 -7.67
C LEU A 42 9.84 3.96 -7.45
N GLY A 43 11.01 4.59 -7.52
CA GLY A 43 12.30 4.06 -7.03
C GLY A 43 12.63 4.42 -5.57
N ALA A 44 11.73 5.13 -4.87
CA ALA A 44 11.96 5.55 -3.50
C ALA A 44 11.90 4.38 -2.51
N HIS A 45 12.57 4.55 -1.37
CA HIS A 45 12.58 3.57 -0.29
C HIS A 45 11.60 3.96 0.81
N VAL A 46 10.91 2.97 1.36
CA VAL A 46 10.01 3.09 2.51
C VAL A 46 10.34 2.01 3.55
N TYR A 47 9.94 2.24 4.81
CA TYR A 47 10.34 1.41 5.93
C TYR A 47 9.32 0.32 6.27
N PHE A 48 9.76 -0.94 6.26
CA PHE A 48 8.96 -2.12 6.56
C PHE A 48 9.41 -2.79 7.87
N VAL A 49 8.46 -3.45 8.54
CA VAL A 49 8.71 -4.45 9.60
C VAL A 49 7.54 -5.44 9.66
N HIS A 50 7.66 -6.58 8.98
CA HIS A 50 6.58 -7.58 8.89
C HIS A 50 7.08 -8.97 8.50
N SER A 51 6.38 -10.02 8.95
CA SER A 51 6.67 -11.42 8.58
C SER A 51 5.69 -11.97 7.53
N TYR A 52 4.57 -11.29 7.30
CA TYR A 52 3.52 -11.69 6.35
C TYR A 52 3.26 -10.56 5.36
N ALA A 53 2.95 -10.90 4.12
CA ALA A 53 2.61 -9.92 3.11
C ALA A 53 1.43 -10.38 2.24
N ALA A 54 0.61 -9.42 1.78
CA ALA A 54 -0.44 -9.68 0.81
C ALA A 54 0.15 -9.82 -0.61
N PRO A 55 -0.36 -10.75 -1.44
CA PRO A 55 0.09 -10.87 -2.82
C PRO A 55 -0.26 -9.61 -3.62
N VAL A 56 0.44 -9.38 -4.73
CA VAL A 56 0.05 -8.37 -5.72
C VAL A 56 -1.31 -8.75 -6.31
N SER A 57 -2.17 -7.76 -6.53
CA SER A 57 -3.52 -7.89 -7.06
C SER A 57 -3.91 -6.70 -7.93
N GLU A 58 -5.12 -6.73 -8.48
CA GLU A 58 -5.73 -5.61 -9.22
C GLU A 58 -5.86 -4.31 -8.42
N ASP A 59 -5.90 -4.39 -7.08
CA ASP A 59 -5.99 -3.22 -6.19
C ASP A 59 -4.62 -2.67 -5.78
N THR A 60 -3.53 -3.30 -6.25
CA THR A 60 -2.17 -2.90 -5.88
C THR A 60 -1.78 -1.62 -6.61
N VAL A 61 -1.43 -0.61 -5.84
CA VAL A 61 -0.98 0.70 -6.33
C VAL A 61 0.54 0.76 -6.46
N ALA A 62 1.24 0.14 -5.52
CA ALA A 62 2.68 -0.04 -5.55
C ALA A 62 3.03 -1.39 -4.96
N SER A 63 4.05 -2.03 -5.53
CA SER A 63 4.59 -3.29 -5.03
C SER A 63 5.98 -3.11 -4.44
N CYS A 64 6.44 -4.13 -3.72
CA CYS A 64 7.82 -4.32 -3.32
C CYS A 64 8.19 -5.80 -3.54
N SER A 65 9.49 -6.09 -3.59
CA SER A 65 9.99 -7.45 -3.72
C SER A 65 10.85 -7.82 -2.50
N TYR A 66 10.53 -8.95 -1.87
CA TYR A 66 11.34 -9.56 -0.81
C TYR A 66 11.12 -11.07 -0.79
N GLY A 67 11.93 -11.82 -1.54
CA GLY A 67 11.70 -13.25 -1.81
C GLY A 67 10.50 -13.56 -2.71
N MET A 68 9.48 -12.69 -2.68
CA MET A 68 8.31 -12.66 -3.53
C MET A 68 7.88 -11.21 -3.74
N ASP A 69 7.14 -10.95 -4.82
CA ASP A 69 6.46 -9.67 -5.00
C ASP A 69 5.24 -9.60 -4.08
N PHE A 70 5.05 -8.44 -3.45
CA PHE A 70 3.95 -8.20 -2.53
C PHE A 70 3.39 -6.78 -2.65
N THR A 71 2.16 -6.62 -2.17
CA THR A 71 1.46 -5.33 -2.14
C THR A 71 2.08 -4.41 -1.09
N ALA A 72 2.72 -3.32 -1.52
CA ALA A 72 3.26 -2.30 -0.63
C ALA A 72 2.21 -1.23 -0.30
N LEU A 73 1.39 -0.87 -1.29
CA LEU A 73 0.28 0.08 -1.17
C LEU A 73 -0.93 -0.46 -1.95
N VAL A 74 -2.11 -0.43 -1.31
CA VAL A 74 -3.39 -0.90 -1.89
C VAL A 74 -4.42 0.22 -1.92
N ALA A 75 -5.25 0.24 -2.96
CA ALA A 75 -6.41 1.12 -3.06
C ALA A 75 -7.61 0.42 -3.71
N ARG A 76 -8.76 0.44 -3.06
CA ARG A 76 -10.06 -0.01 -3.60
C ARG A 76 -11.17 0.93 -3.14
N GLY A 77 -11.67 1.78 -4.03
CA GLY A 77 -12.62 2.82 -3.66
C GLY A 77 -12.05 3.72 -2.57
N ASN A 78 -12.74 3.84 -1.43
CA ASN A 78 -12.28 4.60 -0.27
C ASN A 78 -11.43 3.77 0.73
N PHE A 79 -11.13 2.50 0.43
CA PHE A 79 -10.25 1.68 1.25
C PHE A 79 -8.81 1.78 0.76
N LEU A 80 -7.93 2.25 1.64
CA LEU A 80 -6.52 2.51 1.36
C LEU A 80 -5.68 1.83 2.45
N GLY A 81 -4.53 1.28 2.09
CA GLY A 81 -3.66 0.61 3.05
C GLY A 81 -2.20 0.60 2.60
N ALA A 82 -1.29 0.75 3.56
CA ALA A 82 0.14 0.64 3.36
C ALA A 82 0.69 -0.53 4.19
N GLN A 83 1.51 -1.38 3.57
CA GLN A 83 2.22 -2.44 4.29
C GLN A 83 3.46 -1.91 5.01
N PHE A 84 4.07 -0.84 4.50
CA PHE A 84 5.13 -0.08 5.17
C PHE A 84 4.55 0.89 6.20
N HIS A 85 5.44 1.46 7.01
CA HIS A 85 5.13 2.48 8.00
C HIS A 85 5.38 3.88 7.43
N PRO A 86 4.37 4.57 6.87
CA PRO A 86 4.58 5.89 6.27
C PRO A 86 5.15 6.90 7.26
N GLU A 87 4.76 6.85 8.53
CA GLU A 87 5.28 7.68 9.62
C GLU A 87 6.76 7.45 9.92
N ARG A 88 7.30 6.28 9.53
CA ARG A 88 8.72 5.93 9.69
C ARG A 88 9.52 6.00 8.38
N SER A 89 8.87 6.41 7.28
CA SER A 89 9.44 6.39 5.92
C SER A 89 9.94 7.77 5.45
N GLY A 90 10.24 8.67 6.39
CA GLY A 90 10.84 9.98 6.10
C GLY A 90 10.00 10.84 5.14
N PRO A 91 10.64 11.63 4.25
CA PRO A 91 9.93 12.51 3.32
C PRO A 91 8.97 11.78 2.38
N VAL A 92 9.32 10.57 1.95
CA VAL A 92 8.49 9.74 1.05
C VAL A 92 7.19 9.37 1.76
N GLY A 93 7.29 8.87 2.99
CA GLY A 93 6.12 8.55 3.79
C GLY A 93 5.25 9.75 4.14
N ALA A 94 5.87 10.88 4.49
CA ALA A 94 5.17 12.14 4.74
C ALA A 94 4.41 12.63 3.49
N ARG A 95 5.01 12.49 2.30
CA ARG A 95 4.34 12.83 1.03
C ARG A 95 3.13 11.94 0.78
N ILE A 96 3.24 10.63 0.99
CA ILE A 96 2.12 9.69 0.83
C ILE A 96 0.98 10.01 1.81
N LEU A 97 1.29 10.33 3.08
CA LEU A 97 0.29 10.78 4.05
C LEU A 97 -0.37 12.11 3.65
N GLY A 98 0.41 13.06 3.15
CA GLY A 98 -0.13 14.32 2.62
C GLY A 98 -1.09 14.08 1.45
N ASN A 99 -0.71 13.19 0.52
CA ASN A 99 -1.57 12.80 -0.60
C ASN A 99 -2.86 12.12 -0.11
N PHE A 100 -2.79 11.25 0.90
CA PHE A 100 -3.95 10.62 1.52
C PHE A 100 -4.92 11.67 2.09
N LEU A 101 -4.42 12.67 2.83
CA LEU A 101 -5.24 13.74 3.40
C LEU A 101 -5.86 14.65 2.33
N ALA A 102 -5.20 14.79 1.19
CA ALA A 102 -5.67 15.58 0.06
C ALA A 102 -6.67 14.83 -0.84
N LEU A 103 -6.90 13.53 -0.63
CA LEU A 103 -7.88 12.79 -1.41
C LEU A 103 -9.30 13.34 -1.14
N PRO A 104 -10.15 13.38 -2.19
CA PRO A 104 -11.56 13.71 -2.00
C PRO A 104 -12.17 12.76 -0.97
N GLN A 105 -12.73 13.32 0.10
CA GLN A 105 -13.54 12.55 1.03
C GLN A 105 -14.83 12.20 0.29
N GLY A 106 -15.16 10.91 0.19
CA GLY A 106 -16.39 10.48 -0.46
C GLY A 106 -17.57 11.21 0.17
N SER A 107 -18.38 11.89 -0.65
CA SER A 107 -19.71 12.30 -0.22
C SER A 107 -20.44 11.04 0.19
N ASP A 108 -20.86 10.97 1.46
CA ASP A 108 -21.57 9.82 1.98
C ASP A 108 -22.97 9.73 1.32
N ASP A 109 -23.04 9.15 0.13
CA ASP A 109 -24.28 8.93 -0.59
C ASP A 109 -25.18 7.90 0.12
N ARG A 110 -24.66 7.16 1.11
CA ARG A 110 -25.47 6.28 1.98
C ARG A 110 -26.35 7.06 2.96
N LEU A 111 -26.05 8.35 3.20
CA LEU A 111 -26.93 9.22 3.98
C LEU A 111 -28.09 9.79 3.15
N LYS A 112 -27.94 9.88 1.83
CA LYS A 112 -29.01 10.38 0.94
C LYS A 112 -30.11 9.33 0.72
N GLU A 113 -29.74 8.05 0.57
CA GLU A 113 -30.72 6.96 0.43
C GLU A 113 -31.57 6.70 1.69
N ARG A 114 -31.09 7.08 2.89
CA ARG A 114 -31.87 6.94 4.15
C ARG A 114 -32.81 8.11 4.45
N LEU A 115 -32.76 9.20 3.68
CA LEU A 115 -33.58 10.39 3.88
C LEU A 115 -34.64 10.57 2.77
N THR A 116 -34.60 9.74 1.72
CA THR A 116 -35.56 9.76 0.61
C THR A 116 -36.35 8.46 0.47
N GLY A 117 -36.27 7.55 1.45
CA GLY A 117 -36.99 6.27 1.50
C GLY A 117 -37.98 6.21 2.65
#